data_AF-A0A1Y4GPW3-F1
#
_entry.id   AF-A0A1Y4GPW3-F1
#
_cell.length_a   1.000
_cell.length_b   1.000
_cell.length_c   1.000
_cell.angle_alpha   90.00
_cell.angle_beta   90.00
_cell.angle_gamma   90.00
#
_symmetry.space_group_name_H-M   'P 1'
#
loop_
_entity.id
_entity.type
_entity.pdbx_description
1 polymer ?
#
loop_
_entity_poly.entity_id
_entity_poly.type
_entity_poly.pdbx_seq_one_letter_code
_entity_poly.pdbx_strand_id
1 'polypeptide(L)'
;MKNRTASSKKQPVRKNDTAAKTGITATWVVKNLLAVVVVAFLLNKLVLGLQPGYNWAYNMLKGNLEVAQHYAQTTTDERYEMKLGLSHVYLRYLKENTPPDAVILLPGKEAFYPEGQERIFSGEPYNKLWASRFLYPRRVIIPSELGVTPWSKKITHVAIVNGIGYEYLDYEVPKKVPYIVLPVHPKP
;
A
#
# COMPACT_ATOMS: atom_id res chain seq x y z
N MET A 1 21.17 11.22 108.53
CA MET A 1 21.98 10.31 107.68
C MET A 1 22.01 10.87 106.27
N LYS A 2 23.22 10.94 105.69
CA LYS A 2 23.48 11.38 104.31
C LYS A 2 22.85 10.39 103.32
N ASN A 3 22.46 10.85 102.14
CA ASN A 3 22.95 10.30 100.87
C ASN A 3 22.61 11.23 99.70
N ARG A 4 23.66 11.88 99.18
CA ARG A 4 23.77 12.44 97.83
C ARG A 4 24.22 11.32 96.89
N THR A 5 23.70 11.32 95.66
CA THR A 5 24.33 10.92 94.37
C THR A 5 23.18 10.74 93.34
N ALA A 6 23.28 10.96 92.04
CA ALA A 6 24.25 11.62 91.16
C ALA A 6 23.49 11.92 89.84
N SER A 7 23.91 12.98 89.16
CA SER A 7 23.46 13.38 87.82
C SER A 7 23.75 12.30 86.76
N SER A 8 22.81 12.05 85.84
CA SER A 8 23.13 11.48 84.52
C SER A 8 22.24 12.08 83.45
N LYS A 9 22.81 13.05 82.72
CA LYS A 9 22.24 13.65 81.51
C LYS A 9 22.46 12.65 80.37
N LYS A 10 21.43 11.98 79.87
CA LYS A 10 21.52 11.17 78.64
C LYS A 10 21.19 12.04 77.42
N GLN A 11 22.15 12.11 76.50
CA GLN A 11 22.04 12.72 75.17
C GLN A 11 20.93 12.07 74.32
N PRO A 12 20.36 12.79 73.34
CA PRO A 12 19.37 12.24 72.44
C PRO A 12 20.02 11.22 71.48
N VAL A 13 19.53 9.98 71.49
CA VAL A 13 19.89 8.96 70.51
C VAL A 13 19.29 9.36 69.17
N ARG A 14 20.14 9.82 68.23
CA ARG A 14 19.81 9.88 66.80
C ARG A 14 19.47 8.45 66.34
N LYS A 15 18.20 8.17 66.07
CA LYS A 15 17.80 6.98 65.31
C LYS A 15 17.95 7.28 63.83
N ASN A 16 19.02 6.73 63.28
CA ASN A 16 19.39 6.51 61.89
C ASN A 16 18.29 6.84 60.85
N ASP A 17 18.61 7.82 60.01
CA ASP A 17 18.03 7.95 58.67
C ASP A 17 18.23 6.63 57.93
N THR A 18 17.17 5.84 57.84
CA THR A 18 17.18 4.68 56.96
C THR A 18 16.91 5.23 55.58
N ALA A 19 17.98 5.51 54.83
CA ALA A 19 17.90 5.81 53.40
C ALA A 19 17.09 4.70 52.74
N ALA A 20 15.84 5.00 52.37
CA ALA A 20 14.98 4.09 51.66
C ALA A 20 15.66 3.80 50.31
N LYS A 21 16.25 2.61 50.18
CA LYS A 21 16.72 2.10 48.90
C LYS A 21 15.49 1.91 48.02
N THR A 22 15.14 2.92 47.24
CA THR A 22 14.16 2.85 46.15
C THR A 22 14.73 2.02 45.01
N GLY A 23 14.87 0.71 45.25
CA GLY A 23 15.07 -0.29 44.21
C GLY A 23 13.72 -0.68 43.62
N ILE A 24 13.73 -1.14 42.36
CA ILE A 24 12.57 -1.77 41.74
C ILE A 24 12.19 -2.99 42.59
N THR A 25 11.08 -2.89 43.33
CA THR A 25 10.57 -4.00 44.15
C THR A 25 9.71 -4.93 43.31
N ALA A 26 9.67 -6.21 43.65
CA ALA A 26 8.80 -7.18 42.97
C ALA A 26 7.33 -6.72 42.95
N THR A 27 6.85 -6.11 44.03
CA THR A 27 5.51 -5.53 44.11
C THR A 27 5.31 -4.37 43.13
N TRP A 28 6.32 -3.52 42.92
CA TRP A 28 6.26 -2.47 41.90
C TRP A 28 6.22 -3.07 40.49
N VAL A 29 7.03 -4.10 40.20
CA VAL A 29 7.01 -4.78 38.90
C VAL A 29 5.66 -5.42 38.63
N VAL A 30 5.11 -6.17 39.60
CA VAL A 30 3.81 -6.83 39.48
C VAL A 30 2.70 -5.82 39.23
N LYS A 31 2.67 -4.69 39.96
CA LYS A 31 1.67 -3.64 39.75
C LYS A 31 1.74 -3.04 38.34
N ASN A 32 2.95 -2.80 37.83
CA ASN A 32 3.13 -2.27 36.47
C ASN A 32 2.73 -3.30 35.40
N LEU A 33 3.07 -4.58 35.58
CA LEU A 33 2.61 -5.65 34.67
C LEU A 33 1.09 -5.75 34.65
N LEU A 34 0.44 -5.68 35.81
CA LEU A 34 -1.02 -5.66 35.91
C LEU A 34 -1.64 -4.45 35.21
N ALA A 35 -1.04 -3.26 35.39
CA ALA A 35 -1.48 -2.06 34.70
C ALA A 35 -1.33 -2.20 33.18
N VAL A 36 -0.22 -2.77 32.69
CA VAL A 36 -0.02 -3.04 31.26
C VAL A 36 -1.07 -4.00 30.73
N VAL A 37 -1.39 -5.09 31.44
CA VAL A 37 -2.43 -6.04 31.04
C VAL A 37 -3.81 -5.37 30.97
N VAL A 38 -4.15 -4.54 31.96
CA VAL A 38 -5.43 -3.81 31.98
C VAL A 38 -5.49 -2.83 30.80
N VAL A 39 -4.43 -2.05 30.58
CA VAL A 39 -4.37 -1.11 29.43
C VAL A 39 -4.47 -1.86 28.11
N ALA A 40 -3.75 -2.97 27.94
CA ALA A 40 -3.82 -3.80 26.74
C ALA A 40 -5.22 -4.38 26.52
N PHE A 41 -5.89 -4.82 27.58
CA PHE A 41 -7.27 -5.30 27.51
C PHE A 41 -8.23 -4.17 27.08
N LEU A 42 -8.11 -2.98 27.68
CA LEU A 42 -8.94 -1.83 27.33
C LEU A 42 -8.70 -1.36 25.90
N LEU A 43 -7.44 -1.31 25.44
CA LEU A 43 -7.11 -1.02 24.05
C LEU A 43 -7.71 -2.07 23.11
N ASN A 44 -7.57 -3.36 23.42
CA ASN A 44 -8.14 -4.42 22.59
C ASN A 44 -9.68 -4.36 22.53
N LYS A 45 -10.36 -4.16 23.66
CA LYS A 45 -11.83 -4.16 23.70
C LYS A 45 -12.46 -2.85 23.24
N LEU A 46 -11.91 -1.71 23.65
CA LEU A 46 -12.49 -0.40 23.34
C LEU A 46 -12.00 0.13 22.00
N VAL A 47 -10.71 0.00 21.67
CA VAL A 47 -10.17 0.54 20.43
C VAL A 47 -10.41 -0.42 19.27
N LEU A 48 -10.00 -1.68 19.38
CA LEU A 48 -10.19 -2.66 18.30
C LEU A 48 -11.64 -3.19 18.25
N GLY A 49 -12.33 -3.29 19.39
CA GLY A 49 -13.68 -3.87 19.46
C GLY A 49 -14.84 -2.90 19.21
N LEU A 50 -14.76 -1.64 19.65
CA LEU A 50 -15.87 -0.68 19.50
C LEU A 50 -15.72 0.25 18.30
N GLN A 51 -14.51 0.50 17.82
CA GLN A 51 -14.29 1.38 16.68
C GLN A 51 -14.18 0.56 15.38
N PRO A 52 -15.17 0.63 14.47
CA PRO A 52 -15.22 -0.21 13.28
C PRO A 52 -13.98 -0.06 12.38
N GLY A 53 -13.41 1.16 12.29
CA GLY A 53 -12.23 1.43 11.46
C GLY A 53 -10.98 0.68 11.94
N TYR A 54 -10.78 0.56 13.25
CA TYR A 54 -9.63 -0.16 13.79
C TYR A 54 -9.80 -1.68 13.67
N ASN A 55 -11.03 -2.20 13.89
CA ASN A 55 -11.33 -3.60 13.62
C ASN A 55 -11.07 -3.96 12.14
N TRP A 56 -11.56 -3.13 11.21
CA TRP A 56 -11.33 -3.30 9.78
C TRP A 56 -9.84 -3.30 9.44
N ALA A 57 -9.09 -2.32 9.94
CA ALA A 57 -7.65 -2.22 9.67
C ALA A 57 -6.88 -3.44 10.19
N TYR A 58 -7.21 -3.91 11.41
CA TYR A 58 -6.61 -5.11 11.98
C TYR A 58 -6.88 -6.35 11.13
N ASN A 59 -8.14 -6.57 10.73
CA ASN A 59 -8.51 -7.73 9.92
C ASN A 59 -7.89 -7.65 8.51
N MET A 60 -7.81 -6.46 7.92
CA MET A 60 -7.11 -6.25 6.65
C MET A 60 -5.62 -6.58 6.77
N LEU A 61 -4.95 -6.11 7.82
CA LEU A 61 -3.53 -6.39 8.05
C LEU A 61 -3.28 -7.88 8.27
N LYS A 62 -4.12 -8.53 9.07
CA LYS A 62 -4.04 -9.96 9.32
C LYS A 62 -4.20 -10.76 8.01
N GLY A 63 -5.25 -10.49 7.24
CA GLY A 63 -5.48 -11.16 5.96
C GLY A 63 -4.33 -10.92 4.96
N ASN A 64 -3.85 -9.68 4.85
CA ASN A 64 -2.72 -9.36 3.97
C ASN A 64 -1.43 -10.08 4.40
N LEU A 65 -1.17 -10.25 5.70
CA LEU A 65 -0.02 -10.99 6.20
C LEU A 65 -0.12 -12.48 5.87
N GLU A 66 -1.31 -13.07 6.05
CA GLU A 66 -1.57 -14.47 5.70
C GLU A 66 -1.32 -14.73 4.21
N VAL A 67 -1.82 -13.85 3.32
CA VAL A 67 -1.55 -13.92 1.88
C VAL A 67 -0.05 -13.76 1.61
N ALA A 68 0.62 -12.79 2.23
CA ALA A 68 2.06 -12.57 2.02
C ALA A 68 2.91 -13.77 2.43
N GLN A 69 2.52 -14.47 3.49
CA GLN A 69 3.18 -15.70 3.95
C GLN A 69 2.89 -16.88 3.01
N HIS A 70 1.62 -17.09 2.64
CA HIS A 70 1.21 -18.19 1.78
C HIS A 70 1.85 -18.12 0.39
N TYR A 71 1.96 -16.91 -0.16
CA TYR A 71 2.54 -16.65 -1.47
C TYR A 71 3.96 -16.08 -1.39
N ALA A 72 4.72 -16.37 -0.33
CA ALA A 72 6.06 -15.80 -0.10
C ALA A 72 7.03 -16.04 -1.27
N GLN A 73 6.90 -17.17 -1.97
CA GLN A 73 7.77 -17.57 -3.09
C GLN A 73 7.34 -17.01 -4.46
N THR A 74 6.25 -16.25 -4.51
CA THR A 74 5.79 -15.62 -5.77
C THR A 74 6.66 -14.43 -6.17
N THR A 75 6.84 -14.27 -7.48
CA THR A 75 7.49 -13.12 -8.08
C THR A 75 6.64 -11.85 -7.93
N THR A 76 7.26 -10.69 -8.13
CA THR A 76 6.55 -9.41 -8.11
C THR A 76 5.42 -9.34 -9.14
N ASP A 77 5.64 -9.89 -10.34
CA ASP A 77 4.63 -9.89 -11.40
C ASP A 77 3.47 -10.82 -11.09
N GLU A 78 3.72 -11.99 -10.52
CA GLU A 78 2.66 -12.90 -10.04
C GLU A 78 1.81 -12.21 -8.96
N ARG A 79 2.43 -11.49 -8.02
CA ARG A 79 1.70 -10.72 -6.99
C ARG A 79 0.85 -9.61 -7.59
N TYR A 80 1.37 -8.91 -8.60
CA TYR A 80 0.58 -7.89 -9.31
C TYR A 80 -0.54 -8.52 -10.12
N GLU A 81 -0.34 -9.66 -10.75
CA GLU A 81 -1.38 -10.40 -11.46
C GLU A 81 -2.48 -10.88 -10.50
N MET A 82 -2.13 -11.40 -9.32
CA MET A 82 -3.10 -11.76 -8.29
C MET A 82 -3.90 -10.55 -7.79
N LYS A 83 -3.25 -9.39 -7.62
CA LYS A 83 -3.88 -8.19 -7.06
C LYS A 83 -4.69 -7.39 -8.09
N LEU A 84 -4.23 -7.34 -9.33
CA LEU A 84 -4.71 -6.44 -10.37
C LEU A 84 -5.35 -7.19 -11.56
N GLY A 85 -5.19 -8.50 -11.62
CA GLY A 85 -5.74 -9.35 -12.67
C GLY A 85 -5.33 -8.88 -14.06
N LEU A 86 -6.33 -8.85 -14.96
CA LEU A 86 -6.15 -8.47 -16.36
C LEU A 86 -5.54 -7.07 -16.56
N SER A 87 -5.68 -6.15 -15.59
CA SER A 87 -5.07 -4.82 -15.68
C SER A 87 -3.55 -4.90 -15.70
N HIS A 88 -2.94 -5.73 -14.85
CA HIS A 88 -1.50 -5.92 -14.87
C HIS A 88 -1.06 -6.72 -16.09
N VAL A 89 -1.79 -7.80 -16.42
CA VAL A 89 -1.48 -8.64 -17.60
C VAL A 89 -1.46 -7.81 -18.87
N TYR A 90 -2.46 -6.95 -19.07
CA TYR A 90 -2.55 -6.08 -20.24
C TYR A 90 -1.43 -5.04 -20.28
N LEU A 91 -1.16 -4.33 -19.18
CA LEU A 91 -0.05 -3.36 -19.14
C LEU A 91 1.33 -4.03 -19.32
N ARG A 92 1.52 -5.24 -18.79
CA ARG A 92 2.73 -6.05 -19.03
C ARG A 92 2.84 -6.42 -20.51
N TYR A 93 1.74 -6.87 -21.13
CA TYR A 93 1.68 -7.14 -22.56
C TYR A 93 2.07 -5.91 -23.39
N LEU A 94 1.54 -4.72 -23.08
CA LEU A 94 1.94 -3.48 -23.76
C LEU A 94 3.45 -3.23 -23.62
N LYS A 95 4.00 -3.43 -22.42
CA LYS A 95 5.43 -3.24 -22.15
C LYS A 95 6.29 -4.20 -22.97
N GLU A 96 5.92 -5.47 -23.02
CA GLU A 96 6.69 -6.51 -23.72
C GLU A 96 6.62 -6.37 -25.24
N ASN A 97 5.53 -5.80 -25.77
CA ASN A 97 5.28 -5.67 -27.21
C ASN A 97 5.56 -4.27 -27.78
N THR A 98 6.26 -3.41 -27.02
CA THR A 98 6.67 -2.08 -27.49
C THR A 98 8.12 -1.80 -27.11
N PRO A 99 8.87 -1.00 -27.88
CA PRO A 99 10.25 -0.65 -27.54
C PRO A 99 10.32 0.26 -26.29
N PRO A 100 11.46 0.32 -25.58
CA PRO A 100 11.60 1.10 -24.35
C PRO A 100 11.31 2.61 -24.49
N ASP A 101 11.57 3.18 -25.66
CA ASP A 101 11.37 4.59 -25.99
C ASP A 101 9.97 4.88 -26.56
N ALA A 102 9.06 3.89 -26.59
CA ALA A 102 7.74 4.06 -27.15
C ALA A 102 6.94 5.16 -26.44
N VAL A 103 6.16 5.89 -27.24
CA VAL A 103 5.12 6.81 -26.78
C VAL A 103 3.79 6.16 -27.12
N ILE A 104 3.12 5.64 -26.10
CA ILE A 104 1.90 4.85 -26.24
C ILE A 104 0.69 5.75 -25.97
N LEU A 105 -0.21 5.84 -26.94
CA LEU A 105 -1.54 6.37 -26.71
C LEU A 105 -2.39 5.29 -26.02
N LEU A 106 -2.75 5.54 -24.78
CA LEU A 106 -3.56 4.66 -23.95
C LEU A 106 -5.04 5.08 -24.05
N PRO A 107 -6.00 4.14 -24.22
CA PRO A 107 -7.42 4.47 -24.24
C PRO A 107 -7.93 5.11 -22.95
N GLY A 108 -9.05 5.81 -23.06
CA GLY A 108 -9.74 6.40 -21.91
C GLY A 108 -10.50 5.37 -21.08
N LYS A 109 -11.16 5.86 -20.03
CA LYS A 109 -11.88 5.04 -19.05
C LYS A 109 -12.97 4.17 -19.71
N GLU A 110 -13.66 4.72 -20.69
CA GLU A 110 -14.74 4.11 -21.47
C GLU A 110 -14.30 2.82 -22.17
N ALA A 111 -13.03 2.71 -22.56
CA ALA A 111 -12.51 1.50 -23.18
C ALA A 111 -12.32 0.37 -22.17
N PHE A 112 -11.87 0.68 -20.96
CA PHE A 112 -11.67 -0.32 -19.90
C PHE A 112 -12.95 -0.65 -19.15
N TYR A 113 -13.86 0.32 -19.01
CA TYR A 113 -15.11 0.23 -18.26
C TYR A 113 -16.30 0.69 -19.10
N PRO A 114 -16.66 -0.05 -20.17
CA PRO A 114 -17.83 0.23 -20.97
C PRO A 114 -19.11 0.09 -20.14
N GLU A 115 -20.07 1.01 -20.37
CA GLU A 115 -21.36 0.98 -19.68
C GLU A 115 -22.17 -0.26 -20.07
N GLY A 116 -22.82 -0.90 -19.09
CA GLY A 116 -23.64 -2.09 -19.33
C GLY A 116 -22.87 -3.40 -19.55
N GLN A 117 -21.53 -3.40 -19.44
CA GLN A 117 -20.71 -4.61 -19.53
C GLN A 117 -20.06 -4.96 -18.19
N GLU A 118 -19.70 -6.23 -18.03
CA GLU A 118 -19.00 -6.71 -16.84
C GLU A 118 -17.58 -6.13 -16.76
N ARG A 119 -17.20 -5.65 -15.57
CA ARG A 119 -15.87 -5.12 -15.32
C ARG A 119 -14.85 -6.24 -15.13
N ILE A 120 -14.13 -6.57 -16.20
CA ILE A 120 -13.06 -7.56 -16.16
C ILE A 120 -11.71 -7.00 -15.68
N PHE A 121 -11.51 -5.68 -15.83
CA PHE A 121 -10.32 -4.98 -15.36
C PHE A 121 -10.52 -4.49 -13.92
N SER A 122 -9.46 -4.53 -13.11
CA SER A 122 -9.48 -3.99 -11.75
C SER A 122 -8.65 -2.70 -11.64
N GLY A 123 -8.96 -1.85 -10.65
CA GLY A 123 -8.23 -0.61 -10.41
C GLY A 123 -8.49 0.48 -11.46
N GLU A 124 -7.43 1.16 -11.90
CA GLU A 124 -7.53 2.26 -12.87
C GLU A 124 -6.45 2.14 -13.98
N PRO A 125 -6.50 1.10 -14.83
CA PRO A 125 -5.51 0.89 -15.87
C PRO A 125 -5.45 2.01 -16.92
N TYR A 126 -6.51 2.81 -17.05
CA TYR A 126 -6.60 3.99 -17.92
C TYR A 126 -5.94 5.24 -17.31
N ASN A 127 -5.66 5.24 -16.01
CA ASN A 127 -5.07 6.39 -15.34
C ASN A 127 -3.59 6.51 -15.75
N LYS A 128 -3.23 7.62 -16.38
CA LYS A 128 -1.88 7.87 -16.90
C LYS A 128 -0.78 7.63 -15.87
N LEU A 129 -0.94 8.13 -14.64
CA LEU A 129 0.10 8.02 -13.61
C LEU A 129 0.27 6.55 -13.19
N TRP A 130 -0.84 5.84 -13.06
CA TRP A 130 -0.85 4.44 -12.69
C TRP A 130 -0.25 3.56 -13.79
N ALA A 131 -0.70 3.72 -15.03
CA ALA A 131 -0.19 2.99 -16.19
C ALA A 131 1.31 3.23 -16.41
N SER A 132 1.77 4.48 -16.25
CA SER A 132 3.18 4.86 -16.40
C SER A 132 4.10 4.09 -15.45
N ARG A 133 3.65 3.75 -14.23
CA ARG A 133 4.43 2.95 -13.28
C ARG A 133 4.77 1.56 -13.82
N PHE A 134 3.84 0.92 -14.53
CA PHE A 134 4.06 -0.42 -15.10
C PHE A 134 4.79 -0.35 -16.44
N LEU A 135 4.50 0.69 -17.24
CA LEU A 135 5.02 0.85 -18.59
C LEU A 135 6.42 1.47 -18.67
N TYR A 136 6.93 2.05 -17.58
CA TYR A 136 8.28 2.63 -17.53
C TYR A 136 9.33 1.68 -18.17
N PRO A 137 10.22 2.18 -19.05
CA PRO A 137 10.49 3.59 -19.40
C PRO A 137 9.60 4.23 -20.49
N ARG A 138 8.56 3.54 -20.97
CA ARG A 138 7.68 4.05 -22.05
C ARG A 138 6.87 5.25 -21.57
N ARG A 139 6.58 6.17 -22.48
CA ARG A 139 5.75 7.35 -22.19
C ARG A 139 4.30 7.04 -22.51
N VAL A 140 3.40 7.42 -21.62
CA VAL A 140 1.95 7.26 -21.78
C VAL A 140 1.33 8.61 -22.14
N ILE A 141 0.50 8.62 -23.17
CA ILE A 141 -0.36 9.75 -23.57
C ILE A 141 -1.81 9.27 -23.48
N ILE A 142 -2.70 10.13 -23.01
CA ILE A 142 -4.15 9.86 -22.96
C ILE A 142 -4.89 10.73 -23.98
N PRO A 143 -6.14 10.40 -24.36
CA PRO A 143 -6.84 11.11 -25.43
C PRO A 143 -7.01 12.60 -25.17
N SER A 144 -7.20 13.02 -23.91
CA SER A 144 -7.30 14.44 -23.52
C SER A 144 -6.02 15.25 -23.71
N GLU A 145 -4.87 14.62 -23.97
CA GLU A 145 -3.58 15.28 -24.22
C GLU A 145 -3.27 15.43 -25.70
N LEU A 146 -4.11 14.88 -26.58
CA LEU A 146 -3.97 14.99 -28.03
C LEU A 146 -4.10 16.45 -28.47
N GLY A 147 -3.09 16.95 -29.19
CA GLY A 147 -3.03 18.35 -29.65
C GLY A 147 -2.62 19.37 -28.58
N VAL A 148 -2.60 18.98 -27.30
CA VAL A 148 -2.23 19.86 -26.18
C VAL A 148 -0.73 19.77 -25.88
N THR A 149 -0.17 18.55 -25.91
CA THR A 149 1.22 18.32 -25.53
C THR A 149 2.11 18.10 -26.77
N PRO A 150 3.41 18.48 -26.73
CA PRO A 150 4.33 18.16 -27.83
C PRO A 150 4.48 16.65 -28.09
N TRP A 151 4.16 15.83 -27.09
CA TRP A 151 4.21 14.37 -27.17
C TRP A 151 3.09 13.77 -28.00
N SER A 152 1.97 14.47 -28.19
CA SER A 152 0.88 13.96 -29.04
C SER A 152 1.32 13.78 -30.50
N LYS A 153 2.33 14.55 -30.95
CA LYS A 153 2.91 14.43 -32.29
C LYS A 153 3.98 13.34 -32.41
N LYS A 154 4.33 12.70 -31.29
CA LYS A 154 5.41 11.70 -31.20
C LYS A 154 4.88 10.32 -30.81
N ILE A 155 3.58 10.11 -30.89
CA ILE A 155 2.95 8.82 -30.59
C ILE A 155 3.51 7.79 -31.56
N THR A 156 4.05 6.71 -31.03
CA THR A 156 4.60 5.62 -31.84
C THR A 156 3.69 4.40 -31.84
N HIS A 157 2.89 4.20 -30.79
CA HIS A 157 1.99 3.07 -30.66
C HIS A 157 0.63 3.49 -30.09
N VAL A 158 -0.42 2.77 -30.47
CA VAL A 158 -1.76 2.89 -29.92
C VAL A 158 -2.12 1.59 -29.23
N ALA A 159 -2.46 1.68 -27.95
CA ALA A 159 -3.02 0.57 -27.19
C ALA A 159 -4.54 0.48 -27.48
N ILE A 160 -5.03 -0.74 -27.64
CA ILE A 160 -6.42 -1.03 -28.00
C ILE A 160 -7.03 -1.89 -26.90
N VAL A 161 -8.19 -1.46 -26.41
CA VAL A 161 -8.95 -2.14 -25.35
C VAL A 161 -10.42 -2.18 -25.74
N ASN A 162 -11.03 -3.36 -25.67
CA ASN A 162 -12.41 -3.59 -26.11
C ASN A 162 -12.71 -3.06 -27.53
N GLY A 163 -11.70 -3.09 -28.41
CA GLY A 163 -11.83 -2.59 -29.78
C GLY A 163 -11.83 -1.06 -29.92
N ILE A 164 -11.65 -0.32 -28.84
CA ILE A 164 -11.46 1.15 -28.85
C ILE A 164 -9.96 1.44 -28.97
N GLY A 165 -9.62 2.39 -29.84
CA GLY A 165 -8.24 2.78 -30.15
C GLY A 165 -7.91 2.65 -31.64
N TYR A 166 -8.64 1.82 -32.40
CA TYR A 166 -8.43 1.67 -33.84
C TYR A 166 -8.63 2.98 -34.62
N GLU A 167 -9.45 3.90 -34.10
CA GLU A 167 -9.71 5.23 -34.68
C GLU A 167 -8.50 6.17 -34.70
N TYR A 168 -7.43 5.84 -33.97
CA TYR A 168 -6.18 6.63 -33.94
C TYR A 168 -5.08 6.08 -34.88
N LEU A 169 -5.34 4.98 -35.59
CA LEU A 169 -4.40 4.44 -36.58
C LEU A 169 -4.65 5.09 -37.95
N ASP A 170 -3.59 5.30 -38.73
CA ASP A 170 -3.67 5.88 -40.08
C ASP A 170 -3.83 4.81 -41.19
N TYR A 171 -4.06 3.55 -40.81
CA TYR A 171 -4.20 2.41 -41.70
C TYR A 171 -5.34 1.48 -41.28
N GLU A 172 -5.89 0.73 -42.25
CA GLU A 172 -6.91 -0.28 -41.98
C GLU A 172 -6.29 -1.55 -41.42
N VAL A 173 -6.88 -2.06 -40.34
CA VAL A 173 -6.47 -3.33 -39.72
C VAL A 173 -7.41 -4.44 -40.20
N PRO A 174 -6.94 -5.43 -40.98
CA PRO A 174 -7.80 -6.45 -41.58
C PRO A 174 -8.58 -7.29 -40.56
N LYS A 175 -7.99 -7.54 -39.38
CA LYS A 175 -8.61 -8.30 -38.30
C LYS A 175 -8.50 -7.52 -36.99
N LYS A 176 -9.61 -6.93 -36.57
CA LYS A 176 -9.71 -6.23 -35.29
C LYS A 176 -9.87 -7.23 -34.15
N VAL A 177 -9.03 -7.09 -33.13
CA VAL A 177 -9.07 -7.87 -31.90
C VAL A 177 -9.30 -6.93 -30.71
N PRO A 178 -9.94 -7.39 -29.62
CA PRO A 178 -10.33 -6.50 -28.54
C PRO A 178 -9.15 -5.93 -27.76
N TYR A 179 -8.04 -6.65 -27.64
CA TYR A 179 -6.87 -6.25 -26.87
C TYR A 179 -5.60 -6.42 -27.70
N ILE A 180 -4.93 -5.32 -28.03
CA ILE A 180 -3.66 -5.33 -28.77
C ILE A 180 -2.95 -3.99 -28.60
N VAL A 181 -1.68 -3.93 -28.98
CA VAL A 181 -0.95 -2.68 -29.21
C VAL A 181 -0.40 -2.68 -30.62
N LEU A 182 -0.58 -1.58 -31.33
CA LEU A 182 -0.19 -1.46 -32.73
C LEU A 182 0.64 -0.20 -32.93
N PRO A 183 1.68 -0.23 -33.79
CA PRO A 183 2.41 0.97 -34.15
C PRO A 183 1.51 1.92 -34.94
N VAL A 184 1.67 3.23 -34.78
CA VAL A 184 0.94 4.22 -35.60
C VAL A 184 1.36 4.11 -37.05
N HIS A 185 2.66 3.97 -37.31
CA HIS A 185 3.19 3.76 -38.64
C HIS A 185 3.79 2.35 -38.73
N PRO A 186 3.17 1.42 -39.47
CA PRO A 186 3.77 0.10 -39.68
C PRO A 186 5.11 0.29 -40.40
N LYS A 187 6.14 -0.44 -39.95
CA LYS A 187 7.39 -0.47 -40.69
C LYS A 187 7.11 -1.07 -42.09
N PRO A 188 7.68 -0.48 -43.16
CA PRO A 188 7.59 -1.05 -44.49
C PRO A 188 8.20 -2.46 -44.55
#